data_AF-A0A933KRU4-F1
#
_entry.id   AF-A0A933KRU4-F1
#
_cell.length_a   1.000
_cell.length_b   1.000
_cell.length_c   1.000
_cell.angle_alpha   90.00
_cell.angle_beta   90.00
_cell.angle_gamma   90.00
#
_symmetry.space_group_name_H-M   'P 1'
#
loop_
_entity.id
_entity.type
_entity.pdbx_description
1 polymer ?
#
loop_
_entity_poly.entity_id
_entity_poly.type
_entity_poly.pdbx_seq_one_letter_code
_entity_poly.pdbx_strand_id
1 'polypeptide(L)' 'MPYTDFASSEARFAMLQRSNPTRAHELGALADSDIAARWRYYEQLAGVERAAPSHIGDAIPTAAETETGAQP' A
#
# COMPACT_ATOMS: atom_id res chain seq x y z
N MET A 1 -2.47 9.01 -17.51
CA MET A 1 -1.56 10.03 -18.04
C MET A 1 -0.14 9.66 -17.62
N PRO A 2 0.83 9.57 -18.55
CA PRO A 2 2.25 9.40 -18.24
C PRO A 2 2.76 10.45 -17.23
N TYR A 3 3.70 10.08 -16.37
CA TYR A 3 4.25 11.01 -15.36
C TYR A 3 4.89 12.24 -16.01
N THR A 4 5.60 12.06 -17.13
CA THR A 4 6.24 13.16 -17.87
C THR A 4 5.23 14.19 -18.37
N ASP A 5 4.04 13.76 -18.76
CA ASP A 5 2.97 14.66 -19.22
C ASP A 5 2.40 15.45 -18.04
N PHE A 6 2.19 14.79 -16.90
CA PHE A 6 1.82 15.45 -15.65
C PHE A 6 2.87 16.47 -15.22
N ALA A 7 4.13 16.07 -15.17
CA ALA A 7 5.23 16.92 -14.75
C ALA A 7 5.38 18.14 -15.68
N SER A 8 5.15 17.97 -16.98
CA SER A 8 5.22 19.07 -17.95
C SER A 8 4.13 20.13 -17.75
N SER A 9 3.00 19.77 -17.11
CA SER A 9 1.93 20.71 -16.77
C SER A 9 2.24 21.60 -15.55
N GLU A 10 3.25 21.20 -14.77
CA GLU A 10 3.61 21.83 -13.50
C GLU A 10 4.81 22.76 -13.69
N ALA A 11 4.65 24.05 -13.37
CA ALA A 11 5.68 25.07 -13.57
C ALA A 11 7.04 24.69 -12.92
N ARG A 12 7.00 24.04 -11.75
CA ARG A 12 8.16 23.58 -10.99
C ARG A 12 9.06 22.59 -11.74
N PHE A 13 8.52 21.80 -12.67
CA PHE A 13 9.31 20.89 -13.51
C PHE A 13 9.53 21.47 -14.91
N ALA A 14 8.54 22.17 -15.45
CA ALA A 14 8.61 22.80 -16.77
C ALA A 14 9.76 23.82 -16.89
N MET A 15 10.13 24.50 -15.80
CA MET A 15 11.30 25.38 -15.78
C MET A 15 12.60 24.64 -16.11
N LEU A 16 12.81 23.46 -15.53
CA LEU A 16 14.00 22.66 -15.78
C LEU A 16 14.04 22.11 -17.20
N GLN A 17 12.89 21.68 -17.73
CA GLN A 17 12.79 21.20 -19.12
C GLN A 17 13.25 22.26 -20.13
N ARG A 18 12.96 23.54 -19.86
CA ARG A 18 13.34 24.66 -20.74
C ARG A 18 14.81 25.05 -20.61
N SER A 19 15.37 25.02 -19.40
CA SER A 19 16.75 25.47 -19.15
C SER A 19 17.80 24.37 -19.31
N ASN A 20 17.43 23.11 -19.07
CA ASN A 20 18.31 21.95 -19.20
C ASN A 20 17.50 20.68 -19.57
N PRO A 21 17.16 20.50 -20.85
CA PRO A 21 16.33 19.38 -21.30
C PRO A 21 16.99 18.01 -21.10
N THR A 22 18.31 17.91 -21.25
CA THR A 22 19.06 16.66 -21.03
C THR A 22 18.91 16.20 -19.59
N ARG A 23 19.16 17.09 -18.63
CA ARG A 23 19.04 16.75 -17.21
C ARG A 23 17.59 16.46 -16.81
N ALA A 24 16.64 17.18 -17.39
CA ALA A 24 15.23 16.95 -17.14
C ALA A 24 14.78 15.55 -17.61
N HIS A 25 15.27 15.09 -18.77
CA HIS A 25 15.01 13.73 -19.25
C HIS A 25 15.62 12.66 -18.32
N GLU A 26 16.87 12.83 -17.88
CA GLU A 26 17.51 11.92 -16.93
C GLU A 26 16.71 11.80 -15.61
N LEU A 27 16.32 12.94 -15.04
CA LEU A 27 15.54 12.98 -13.80
C LEU A 27 14.12 12.45 -13.99
N GLY A 28 13.51 12.66 -15.16
CA GLY A 28 12.21 12.09 -15.52
C GLY A 28 12.24 10.57 -15.52
N ALA A 29 13.25 9.96 -16.15
CA ALA A 29 13.41 8.51 -16.17
C ALA A 29 13.63 7.92 -14.76
N LEU A 30 14.39 8.62 -13.90
CA LEU A 30 14.56 8.22 -12.50
C LEU A 30 13.23 8.29 -11.73
N ALA A 31 12.47 9.37 -11.89
CA ALA A 31 11.18 9.52 -11.24
C ALA A 31 10.17 8.45 -11.68
N ASP A 32 10.13 8.08 -12.97
CA ASP A 32 9.30 6.99 -13.47
C ASP A 32 9.62 5.65 -12.77
N SER A 33 10.91 5.32 -12.65
CA SER A 33 11.37 4.12 -11.95
C SER A 33 10.94 4.13 -10.48
N ASP A 34 11.12 5.26 -9.79
CA ASP A 34 10.76 5.41 -8.38
C ASP A 34 9.26 5.30 -8.13
N ILE A 35 8.44 5.87 -9.02
CA ILE A 35 6.98 5.76 -8.97
C ILE A 35 6.57 4.31 -9.11
N ALA A 36 7.10 3.59 -10.11
CA ALA A 36 6.78 2.18 -10.33
C ALA A 36 7.20 1.31 -9.14
N ALA A 37 8.37 1.55 -8.55
CA ALA A 37 8.83 0.83 -7.37
C ALA A 37 7.92 1.04 -6.16
N ARG A 38 7.55 2.29 -5.89
CA ARG A 38 6.69 2.66 -4.75
C ARG A 38 5.26 2.15 -4.92
N TRP A 39 4.74 2.18 -6.15
CA TRP A 39 3.45 1.60 -6.47
C TRP A 39 3.44 0.10 -6.14
N ARG A 40 4.40 -0.67 -6.66
CA ARG A 40 4.51 -2.12 -6.37
C ARG A 40 4.65 -2.40 -4.87
N TYR A 41 5.39 -1.58 -4.15
CA TYR A 41 5.53 -1.71 -2.69
C TYR A 41 4.20 -1.52 -1.97
N TYR A 42 3.44 -0.47 -2.31
CA TYR A 42 2.14 -0.24 -1.69
C TYR A 42 1.09 -1.28 -2.10
N GLU A 43 1.14 -1.77 -3.33
CA GLU A 43 0.32 -2.88 -3.79
C GLU A 43 0.56 -4.14 -2.93
N GLN A 44 1.83 -4.48 -2.66
CA GLN A 44 2.18 -5.58 -1.77
C GLN A 44 1.64 -5.36 -0.36
N LEU A 45 1.83 -4.18 0.22
CA LEU A 45 1.33 -3.88 1.57
C LEU A 45 -0.20 -3.90 1.66
N ALA A 46 -0.90 -3.45 0.62
CA ALA A 46 -2.35 -3.48 0.57
C ALA A 46 -2.92 -4.90 0.49
N GLY A 47 -2.16 -5.84 -0.09
CA GLY A 47 -2.51 -7.26 -0.13
C GLY A 47 -2.28 -8.03 1.17
N VAL A 48 -1.65 -7.43 2.19
CA VAL A 48 -1.42 -8.08 3.48
C VAL A 48 -2.69 -7.98 4.34
N GLU A 49 -3.41 -9.08 4.49
CA GLU A 49 -4.48 -9.21 5.47
C GLU A 49 -3.90 -9.20 6.89
N ARG A 50 -4.28 -8.21 7.69
CA ARG A 50 -3.97 -8.16 9.12
C ARG A 50 -5.25 -8.42 9.91
N ALA A 51 -5.26 -9.52 10.63
CA ALA A 51 -6.24 -9.74 11.69
C ALA A 51 -5.77 -9.01 12.96
N ALA A 52 -6.71 -8.36 13.66
CA ALA A 52 -6.45 -7.93 15.02
C ALA A 52 -6.13 -9.17 15.88
N PRO A 53 -5.18 -9.08 16.84
CA PRO A 53 -5.02 -10.15 17.81
C PRO A 53 -6.37 -10.46 18.45
N SER A 54 -6.73 -11.74 18.54
CA SER A 54 -7.91 -12.16 19.29
C SER A 54 -7.78 -11.66 20.73
N HIS A 55 -8.81 -10.97 21.22
CA HIS A 55 -8.83 -10.56 22.62
C HIS A 55 -8.90 -11.83 23.48
N ILE A 56 -8.18 -11.86 24.60
CA ILE A 56 -8.12 -13.02 25.51
C ILE A 56 -9.52 -13.48 25.97
N GLY A 57 -10.53 -12.60 25.90
CA GLY A 57 -11.93 -12.93 26.18
C GLY A 57 -12.62 -13.86 25.17
N ASP A 58 -12.17 -13.91 23.92
CA ASP A 58 -12.76 -14.78 22.89
C ASP A 58 -12.33 -16.26 23.03
N ALA A 59 -11.29 -16.51 23.83
CA ALA A 59 -10.73 -17.83 24.06
C ALA A 59 -11.30 -18.54 25.29
N ILE A 60 -12.26 -17.94 26.02
CA ILE A 60 -12.92 -18.65 27.13
C ILE A 60 -13.87 -19.68 26.53
N PRO A 61 -13.57 -20.99 26.63
CA PRO A 61 -14.56 -22.00 26.27
C PRO A 61 -15.70 -21.83 27.27
N THR A 62 -16.92 -21.59 26.76
CA THR A 62 -18.12 -21.62 27.60
C THR A 62 -18.30 -23.04 28.13
N ALA A 63 -17.70 -23.32 29.28
CA ALA A 63 -17.89 -24.57 30.01
C ALA A 63 -19.25 -24.50 30.69
N ALA A 64 -20.31 -24.72 29.91
CA ALA A 64 -21.67 -24.85 30.42
C ALA A 64 -22.53 -25.74 29.52
N GLU A 65 -22.04 -26.93 29.18
CA GLU A 65 -22.89 -28.08 28.80
C GLU A 65 -22.42 -29.31 29.58
N THR A 66 -22.64 -29.28 30.90
CA THR A 66 -22.70 -30.48 31.74
C THR A 66 -24.03 -30.48 32.48
N GLU A 67 -25.08 -30.85 31.75
CA GLU A 67 -26.21 -31.60 32.32
C GLU A 67 -26.30 -32.89 31.48
N THR A 68 -25.48 -33.87 31.80
CA THR A 68 -25.88 -35.03 32.62
C THR A 68 -27.07 -35.75 31.99
N GLY A 69 -26.74 -36.77 31.21
CA GLY A 69 -27.67 -37.86 30.96
C GLY A 69 -28.07 -38.49 32.29
N ALA A 70 -29.36 -38.45 32.57
CA ALA A 70 -30.03 -39.31 33.54
C ALA A 70 -31.34 -39.81 32.90
N GLN A 71 -31.23 -40.94 32.20
CA GLN A 71 -32.29 -41.97 32.16
C GLN A 71 -31.83 -43.06 33.14
N PRO A 72 -32.73 -43.73 33.88
CA PRO A 72 -33.92 -44.43 33.36
C PRO A 72 -35.28 -43.79 33.68
#